data_AF-A0A959Y4L4-F1
#
_entry.id   AF-A0A959Y4L4-F1
#
_cell.length_a   1.000
_cell.length_b   1.000
_cell.length_c   1.000
_cell.angle_alpha   90.00
_cell.angle_beta   90.00
_cell.angle_gamma   90.00
#
_symmetry.space_group_name_H-M   'P 1'
#
loop_
_entity.id
_entity.type
_entity.pdbx_description
1 polymer ?
#
loop_
_entity_poly.entity_id
_entity_poly.type
_entity_poly.pdbx_seq_one_letter_code
_entity_poly.pdbx_strand_id
1 'polypeptide(L)'
;FSGGLYVGDSIRIYLPGTILGSYNGMMQLDSVDVDNNVFKQATQVYKEPELVTIAQITPAMQARLIRLDSVEFIVSELGLTYADATAQLSENRNLTDCDNNTVLVRTSGYADFAGQQVAQGNGSFVAVVGQYNSDMQLYIRNLAEVDLDGPRCTGVPDPPCAAVPSVNEDFSTVLDNVDIDLDCWNNLAQTGTRVWRGDVFQSEIYAQATAFQSTNATDVSWLISPPVEFTAGKTLSFQTQKAFGASG
;
A
#
# COMPACT_ATOMS: atom_id res chain seq x y z
N PHE A 1 -7.34 -15.24 26.27
CA PHE A 1 -6.15 -15.02 27.13
C PHE A 1 -4.99 -15.79 26.51
N SER A 2 -3.84 -15.16 26.28
CA SER A 2 -2.72 -15.74 25.51
C SER A 2 -1.93 -16.84 26.22
N GLY A 3 -2.39 -17.34 27.38
CA GLY A 3 -1.69 -18.38 28.16
C GLY A 3 -0.22 -18.09 28.45
N GLY A 4 0.19 -16.81 28.46
CA GLY A 4 1.58 -16.41 28.66
C GLY A 4 2.54 -16.76 27.51
N LEU A 5 2.04 -16.96 26.28
CA LEU A 5 2.87 -17.14 25.08
C LEU A 5 3.26 -15.80 24.46
N TYR A 6 4.50 -15.70 24.01
CA TYR A 6 5.06 -14.52 23.35
C TYR A 6 5.73 -14.90 22.03
N VAL A 7 5.88 -13.93 21.12
CA VAL A 7 6.65 -14.12 19.88
C VAL A 7 8.08 -14.54 20.23
N GLY A 8 8.56 -15.61 19.58
CA GLY A 8 9.84 -16.25 19.89
C GLY A 8 9.75 -17.41 20.87
N ASP A 9 8.58 -17.72 21.43
CA ASP A 9 8.42 -18.96 22.19
C ASP A 9 8.40 -20.18 21.26
N SER A 10 9.26 -21.15 21.55
CA SER A 10 9.18 -22.49 20.96
C SER A 10 8.21 -23.33 21.79
N ILE A 11 7.19 -23.89 21.13
CA ILE A 11 6.15 -24.68 21.79
C ILE A 11 6.08 -26.09 21.24
N ARG A 12 5.67 -27.03 22.10
CA ARG A 12 5.18 -28.35 21.73
C ARG A 12 3.70 -28.40 22.01
N ILE A 13 2.93 -28.95 21.08
CA ILE A 13 1.50 -29.19 21.29
C ILE A 13 1.24 -30.67 21.53
N TYR A 14 0.60 -30.99 22.65
CA TYR A 14 0.08 -32.32 22.98
C TYR A 14 -1.28 -32.51 22.32
N LEU A 15 -1.31 -33.35 21.27
CA LEU A 15 -2.46 -33.48 20.38
C LEU A 15 -3.69 -34.24 20.95
N PRO A 16 -3.58 -35.20 21.90
CA PRO A 16 -4.77 -35.88 22.41
C PRO A 16 -5.82 -34.90 22.96
N GLY A 17 -7.08 -35.07 22.51
CA GLY A 17 -8.19 -34.16 22.82
C GLY A 17 -8.35 -32.98 21.87
N THR A 18 -7.36 -32.71 21.00
CA THR A 18 -7.48 -31.72 19.93
C THR A 18 -8.09 -32.33 18.66
N ILE A 19 -8.56 -31.47 17.77
CA ILE A 19 -9.07 -31.87 16.45
C ILE A 19 -8.04 -31.45 15.40
N LEU A 20 -7.59 -32.41 14.59
CA LEU A 20 -6.70 -32.16 13.45
C LEU A 20 -7.52 -32.20 12.16
N GLY A 21 -7.52 -31.08 11.43
CA GLY A 21 -8.22 -30.91 10.17
C GLY A 21 -7.31 -30.44 9.05
N SER A 22 -7.85 -30.39 7.84
CA SER A 22 -7.22 -29.72 6.70
C SER A 22 -8.25 -28.86 5.99
N TYR A 23 -7.89 -27.62 5.71
CA TYR A 23 -8.73 -26.68 4.97
C TYR A 23 -7.87 -25.95 3.93
N ASN A 24 -8.27 -26.01 2.67
CA ASN A 24 -7.51 -25.44 1.53
C ASN A 24 -6.02 -25.83 1.53
N GLY A 25 -5.73 -27.09 1.86
CA GLY A 25 -4.37 -27.62 1.89
C GLY A 25 -3.53 -27.21 3.11
N MET A 26 -4.07 -26.38 4.01
CA MET A 26 -3.44 -26.03 5.28
C MET A 26 -3.93 -26.97 6.38
N MET A 27 -2.99 -27.57 7.11
CA MET A 27 -3.29 -28.31 8.33
C MET A 27 -3.77 -27.34 9.40
N GLN A 28 -4.91 -27.64 10.00
CA GLN A 28 -5.51 -26.85 11.06
C GLN A 28 -5.58 -27.67 12.34
N LEU A 29 -5.34 -26.98 13.44
CA LEU A 29 -5.49 -27.54 14.77
C LEU A 29 -6.58 -26.77 15.50
N ASP A 30 -7.58 -27.49 15.98
CA ASP A 30 -8.73 -26.95 16.67
C ASP A 30 -8.88 -27.61 18.06
N SER A 31 -9.71 -27.01 18.92
CA SER A 31 -9.91 -27.44 20.31
C SER A 31 -8.60 -27.50 21.11
N VAL A 32 -7.68 -26.56 20.85
CA VAL A 32 -6.42 -26.42 21.58
C VAL A 32 -6.68 -25.68 22.88
N ASP A 33 -6.51 -26.35 24.01
CA ASP A 33 -6.49 -25.76 25.34
C ASP A 33 -5.06 -25.35 25.69
N VAL A 34 -4.88 -24.07 26.05
CA VAL A 34 -3.53 -23.52 26.28
C VAL A 34 -2.84 -24.12 27.50
N ASP A 35 -3.59 -24.54 28.52
CA ASP A 35 -3.04 -25.08 29.76
C ASP A 35 -2.77 -26.59 29.63
N ASN A 36 -3.63 -27.31 28.90
CA ASN A 36 -3.53 -28.76 28.75
C ASN A 36 -2.70 -29.21 27.54
N ASN A 37 -2.77 -28.49 26.43
CA ASN A 37 -2.15 -28.91 25.18
C ASN A 37 -0.83 -28.20 24.88
N VAL A 38 -0.59 -26.98 25.39
CA VAL A 38 0.58 -26.19 24.97
C VAL A 38 1.69 -26.21 26.02
N PHE A 39 2.85 -26.69 25.60
CA PHE A 39 4.05 -26.74 26.43
C PHE A 39 5.12 -25.80 25.87
N LYS A 40 5.46 -24.75 26.63
CA LYS A 40 6.58 -23.88 26.28
C LYS A 40 7.90 -24.62 26.48
N GLN A 41 8.65 -24.81 25.40
CA GLN A 41 9.93 -25.52 25.41
C GLN A 41 11.11 -24.59 25.61
N ALA A 42 11.07 -23.41 24.98
CA ALA A 42 12.10 -22.39 25.08
C ALA A 42 11.50 -21.00 24.78
N THR A 43 12.18 -19.96 25.24
CA THR A 43 11.85 -18.55 24.98
C THR A 43 12.90 -17.93 24.06
N GLN A 44 12.58 -16.83 23.38
CA GLN A 44 13.52 -16.06 22.56
C GLN A 44 14.15 -16.85 21.38
N VAL A 45 13.47 -17.88 20.90
CA VAL A 45 13.79 -18.62 19.69
C VAL A 45 13.05 -17.98 18.51
N TYR A 46 13.56 -16.85 18.05
CA TYR A 46 12.95 -16.11 16.93
C TYR A 46 13.16 -16.85 15.61
N LYS A 47 12.14 -16.78 14.76
CA LYS A 47 12.19 -17.32 13.40
C LYS A 47 12.56 -16.19 12.45
N GLU A 48 13.67 -16.35 11.74
CA GLU A 48 14.04 -15.45 10.64
C GLU A 48 13.03 -15.59 9.49
N PRO A 49 12.54 -14.46 8.93
CA PRO A 49 11.65 -14.48 7.77
C PRO A 49 12.37 -14.95 6.51
N GLU A 50 11.65 -15.66 5.65
CA GLU A 50 12.14 -16.05 4.30
C GLU A 50 12.01 -14.84 3.36
N LEU A 51 13.13 -14.35 2.80
CA LEU A 51 13.10 -13.28 1.79
C LEU A 51 12.54 -13.82 0.47
N VAL A 52 11.46 -13.21 -0.01
CA VAL A 52 10.78 -13.58 -1.26
C VAL A 52 10.28 -12.34 -2.01
N THR A 53 9.83 -12.52 -3.25
CA THR A 53 9.10 -11.50 -4.01
C THR A 53 7.60 -11.75 -3.96
N ILE A 54 6.78 -10.73 -4.29
CA ILE A 54 5.32 -10.88 -4.37
C ILE A 54 4.93 -11.99 -5.35
N ALA A 55 5.60 -12.06 -6.52
CA ALA A 55 5.34 -13.07 -7.55
C ALA A 55 5.63 -14.52 -7.09
N GLN A 56 6.42 -14.72 -6.03
CA GLN A 56 6.71 -16.04 -5.47
C GLN A 56 5.64 -16.51 -4.48
N ILE A 57 4.75 -15.63 -4.02
CA ILE A 57 3.70 -15.96 -3.05
C ILE A 57 2.68 -16.88 -3.71
N THR A 58 2.63 -18.12 -3.21
CA THR A 58 1.72 -19.16 -3.70
C THR A 58 1.01 -19.86 -2.53
N PRO A 59 -0.05 -20.63 -2.78
CA PRO A 59 -0.73 -21.42 -1.73
C PRO A 59 0.21 -22.35 -0.92
N ALA A 60 1.33 -22.78 -1.49
CA ALA A 60 2.33 -23.62 -0.81
C ALA A 60 3.12 -22.87 0.28
N MET A 61 3.02 -21.54 0.31
CA MET A 61 3.67 -20.67 1.29
C MET A 61 2.77 -20.33 2.48
N GLN A 62 1.53 -20.80 2.50
CA GLN A 62 0.62 -20.65 3.63
C GLN A 62 1.30 -20.98 4.98
N ALA A 63 1.06 -20.13 5.98
CA ALA A 63 1.66 -20.17 7.32
C ALA A 63 3.18 -19.96 7.39
N ARG A 64 3.85 -19.55 6.30
CA ARG A 64 5.25 -19.12 6.34
C ARG A 64 5.38 -17.67 6.75
N LEU A 65 6.45 -17.40 7.50
CA LEU A 65 6.91 -16.07 7.81
C LEU A 65 7.85 -15.60 6.69
N ILE A 66 7.50 -14.52 6.02
CA ILE A 66 8.25 -13.97 4.88
C ILE A 66 8.67 -12.53 5.13
N ARG A 67 9.68 -12.09 4.37
CA ARG A 67 10.06 -10.69 4.21
C ARG A 67 9.96 -10.35 2.73
N LEU A 68 9.33 -9.23 2.43
CA LEU A 68 9.36 -8.57 1.13
C LEU A 68 10.25 -7.34 1.24
N ASP A 69 11.03 -7.05 0.21
CA ASP A 69 11.78 -5.80 0.07
C ASP A 69 11.25 -5.02 -1.14
N SER A 70 11.48 -3.71 -1.15
CA SER A 70 11.07 -2.79 -2.21
C SER A 70 9.57 -2.79 -2.49
N VAL A 71 8.76 -2.81 -1.42
CA VAL A 71 7.29 -2.80 -1.49
C VAL A 71 6.70 -1.54 -0.86
N GLU A 72 5.50 -1.16 -1.28
CA GLU A 72 4.76 0.00 -0.79
C GLU A 72 3.24 -0.23 -0.87
N PHE A 73 2.45 0.44 -0.04
CA PHE A 73 0.99 0.46 -0.24
C PHE A 73 0.64 1.28 -1.47
N ILE A 74 -0.27 0.84 -2.33
CA ILE A 74 -0.64 1.59 -3.54
C ILE A 74 -1.19 2.98 -3.21
N VAL A 75 -1.06 3.93 -4.16
CA VAL A 75 -1.38 5.34 -3.93
C VAL A 75 -2.82 5.57 -3.42
N SER A 76 -3.79 4.80 -3.89
CA SER A 76 -5.18 4.92 -3.46
C SER A 76 -5.46 4.48 -2.01
N GLU A 77 -4.51 3.79 -1.38
CA GLU A 77 -4.61 3.35 0.02
C GLU A 77 -3.96 4.37 0.99
N LEU A 78 -3.23 5.36 0.48
CA LEU A 78 -2.55 6.35 1.30
C LEU A 78 -3.55 7.23 2.06
N GLY A 79 -3.25 7.48 3.33
CA GLY A 79 -4.14 8.18 4.26
C GLY A 79 -5.25 7.30 4.87
N LEU A 80 -5.46 6.08 4.36
CA LEU A 80 -6.37 5.11 4.98
C LEU A 80 -5.71 4.40 6.16
N THR A 81 -6.52 3.92 7.09
CA THR A 81 -6.06 3.12 8.24
C THR A 81 -5.89 1.65 7.87
N TYR A 82 -5.17 0.85 8.65
CA TYR A 82 -5.05 -0.59 8.39
C TYR A 82 -6.40 -1.33 8.40
N ALA A 83 -7.33 -0.90 9.24
CA ALA A 83 -8.72 -1.39 9.33
C ALA A 83 -9.63 -0.37 10.05
N ASP A 84 -10.92 -0.67 10.16
CA ASP A 84 -11.84 0.16 10.97
C ASP A 84 -11.81 -0.30 12.44
N ALA A 85 -11.04 0.43 13.26
CA ALA A 85 -10.96 0.19 14.70
C ALA A 85 -12.25 0.57 15.47
N THR A 86 -13.07 1.47 14.92
CA THR A 86 -14.27 1.98 15.60
C THR A 86 -15.44 1.02 15.41
N ALA A 87 -15.70 0.61 14.18
CA ALA A 87 -16.73 -0.38 13.86
C ALA A 87 -16.23 -1.82 14.04
N GLN A 88 -14.93 -2.01 14.34
CA GLN A 88 -14.27 -3.31 14.49
C GLN A 88 -14.39 -4.18 13.24
N LEU A 89 -14.34 -3.54 12.06
CA LEU A 89 -14.43 -4.21 10.76
C LEU A 89 -13.02 -4.48 10.22
N SER A 90 -12.81 -5.71 9.75
CA SER A 90 -11.54 -6.09 9.12
C SER A 90 -11.50 -5.56 7.69
N GLU A 91 -10.38 -4.99 7.29
CA GLU A 91 -10.17 -4.45 5.94
C GLU A 91 -8.95 -5.07 5.26
N ASN A 92 -8.91 -4.89 3.95
CA ASN A 92 -7.79 -5.29 3.10
C ASN A 92 -7.18 -4.04 2.49
N ARG A 93 -5.85 -3.98 2.48
CA ARG A 93 -5.05 -2.96 1.79
C ARG A 93 -4.21 -3.61 0.70
N ASN A 94 -3.97 -2.90 -0.38
CA ASN A 94 -3.13 -3.41 -1.48
C ASN A 94 -1.68 -2.97 -1.31
N LEU A 95 -0.78 -3.93 -1.19
CA LEU A 95 0.67 -3.75 -1.20
C LEU A 95 1.18 -4.10 -2.60
N THR A 96 2.13 -3.32 -3.12
CA THR A 96 2.73 -3.51 -4.44
C THR A 96 4.26 -3.45 -4.38
N ASP A 97 4.93 -4.14 -5.29
CA ASP A 97 6.35 -3.96 -5.56
C ASP A 97 6.59 -2.97 -6.70
N CYS A 98 7.85 -2.63 -6.96
CA CYS A 98 8.21 -1.71 -8.05
C CYS A 98 7.93 -2.26 -9.46
N ASP A 99 7.61 -3.55 -9.58
CA ASP A 99 7.26 -4.22 -10.84
C ASP A 99 5.73 -4.29 -11.05
N ASN A 100 4.94 -3.66 -10.17
CA ASN A 100 3.47 -3.65 -10.16
C ASN A 100 2.81 -5.01 -9.85
N ASN A 101 3.53 -5.96 -9.26
CA ASN A 101 2.86 -7.11 -8.64
C ASN A 101 2.16 -6.65 -7.37
N THR A 102 1.00 -7.24 -7.05
CA THR A 102 0.19 -6.84 -5.90
C THR A 102 -0.17 -8.02 -5.02
N VAL A 103 -0.32 -7.75 -3.72
CA VAL A 103 -0.81 -8.71 -2.73
C VAL A 103 -1.65 -8.00 -1.67
N LEU A 104 -2.65 -8.70 -1.14
CA LEU A 104 -3.50 -8.16 -0.08
C LEU A 104 -2.78 -8.19 1.27
N VAL A 105 -2.90 -7.12 2.04
CA VAL A 105 -2.60 -7.08 3.47
C VAL A 105 -3.93 -7.02 4.20
N ARG A 106 -4.25 -8.05 4.96
CA ARG A 106 -5.50 -8.15 5.71
C ARG A 106 -5.26 -7.82 7.18
N THR A 107 -6.01 -6.84 7.69
CA THR A 107 -5.94 -6.46 9.11
C THR A 107 -7.31 -6.61 9.78
N SER A 108 -7.32 -7.16 10.98
CA SER A 108 -8.53 -7.23 11.81
C SER A 108 -8.88 -5.85 12.37
N GLY A 109 -10.16 -5.49 12.40
CA GLY A 109 -10.63 -4.27 13.10
C GLY A 109 -10.41 -4.30 14.62
N TYR A 110 -10.04 -5.46 15.18
CA TYR A 110 -9.65 -5.62 16.59
C TYR A 110 -8.14 -5.53 16.83
N ALA A 111 -7.32 -5.35 15.78
CA ALA A 111 -5.89 -5.17 15.94
C ALA A 111 -5.60 -3.86 16.67
N ASP A 112 -4.57 -3.85 17.53
CA ASP A 112 -4.11 -2.66 18.25
C ASP A 112 -3.61 -1.55 17.30
N PHE A 113 -3.18 -1.91 16.10
CA PHE A 113 -2.81 -0.99 15.03
C PHE A 113 -3.91 -0.74 13.98
N ALA A 114 -5.13 -1.26 14.16
CA ALA A 114 -6.20 -1.16 13.16
C ALA A 114 -6.45 0.30 12.73
N GLY A 115 -6.53 1.23 13.68
CA GLY A 115 -6.79 2.65 13.42
C GLY A 115 -5.57 3.48 13.02
N GLN A 116 -4.39 2.87 12.87
CA GLN A 116 -3.20 3.57 12.41
C GLN A 116 -3.22 3.68 10.89
N GLN A 117 -2.75 4.81 10.36
CA GLN A 117 -2.58 4.97 8.91
C GLN A 117 -1.54 3.99 8.37
N VAL A 118 -1.78 3.49 7.15
CA VAL A 118 -0.78 2.69 6.44
C VAL A 118 0.48 3.53 6.20
N ALA A 119 1.64 2.88 6.21
CA ALA A 119 2.88 3.57 5.90
C ALA A 119 2.89 4.12 4.48
N GLN A 120 3.51 5.28 4.29
CA GLN A 120 3.39 6.05 3.06
C GLN A 120 4.53 5.80 2.07
N GLY A 121 5.70 5.37 2.56
CA GLY A 121 6.88 5.12 1.74
C GLY A 121 6.99 3.69 1.24
N ASN A 122 8.21 3.34 0.88
CA ASN A 122 8.64 2.05 0.38
C ASN A 122 9.72 1.45 1.28
N GLY A 123 9.81 0.14 1.33
CA GLY A 123 10.89 -0.53 2.05
C GLY A 123 10.63 -2.01 2.25
N SER A 124 10.84 -2.48 3.47
CA SER A 124 10.69 -3.89 3.83
C SER A 124 9.42 -4.17 4.64
N PHE A 125 8.83 -5.33 4.38
CA PHE A 125 7.56 -5.75 4.96
C PHE A 125 7.63 -7.21 5.38
N VAL A 126 7.51 -7.49 6.68
CA VAL A 126 7.47 -8.85 7.21
C VAL A 126 6.04 -9.26 7.52
N ALA A 127 5.63 -10.44 7.07
CA ALA A 127 4.28 -10.94 7.29
C ALA A 127 4.18 -12.46 7.24
N VAL A 128 3.05 -12.97 7.75
CA VAL A 128 2.65 -14.36 7.59
C VAL A 128 1.74 -14.49 6.39
N VAL A 129 2.08 -15.42 5.48
CA VAL A 129 1.26 -15.70 4.31
C VAL A 129 0.01 -16.50 4.71
N GLY A 130 -1.15 -16.03 4.27
CA GLY A 130 -2.42 -16.74 4.34
C GLY A 130 -3.14 -16.73 3.00
N GLN A 131 -4.29 -17.39 2.98
CA GLN A 131 -5.14 -17.48 1.79
C GLN A 131 -6.61 -17.37 2.18
N TYR A 132 -7.42 -16.69 1.37
CA TYR A 132 -8.87 -16.70 1.46
C TYR A 132 -9.44 -17.02 0.08
N ASN A 133 -10.07 -18.18 -0.06
CA ASN A 133 -10.44 -18.74 -1.37
C ASN A 133 -9.24 -18.77 -2.32
N SER A 134 -9.27 -18.01 -3.42
CA SER A 134 -8.16 -17.88 -4.38
C SER A 134 -7.13 -16.83 -3.99
N ASP A 135 -7.47 -15.91 -3.10
CA ASP A 135 -6.71 -14.70 -2.88
C ASP A 135 -5.62 -14.95 -1.84
N MET A 136 -4.38 -14.68 -2.22
CA MET A 136 -3.26 -14.67 -1.28
C MET A 136 -3.28 -13.36 -0.48
N GLN A 137 -3.03 -13.47 0.81
CA GLN A 137 -3.08 -12.35 1.74
C GLN A 137 -1.97 -12.44 2.78
N LEU A 138 -1.57 -11.29 3.30
CA LEU A 138 -0.53 -11.13 4.29
C LEU A 138 -1.13 -10.67 5.61
N TYR A 139 -0.64 -11.26 6.70
CA TYR A 139 -0.98 -10.88 8.07
C TYR A 139 0.25 -10.30 8.76
N ILE A 140 0.14 -9.06 9.23
CA ILE A 140 1.15 -8.41 10.07
C ILE A 140 1.05 -8.98 11.48
N ARG A 141 2.17 -9.44 12.03
CA ARG A 141 2.23 -9.92 13.42
C ARG A 141 2.56 -8.80 14.40
N ASN A 142 3.39 -7.86 13.96
CA ASN A 142 3.82 -6.69 14.71
C ASN A 142 4.11 -5.56 13.72
N LEU A 143 3.53 -4.38 13.97
CA LEU A 143 3.68 -3.24 13.07
C LEU A 143 5.13 -2.76 13.00
N ALA A 144 5.96 -2.98 14.02
CA ALA A 144 7.38 -2.67 13.98
C ALA A 144 8.17 -3.47 12.92
N GLU A 145 7.58 -4.50 12.32
CA GLU A 145 8.16 -5.26 11.20
C GLU A 145 7.71 -4.73 9.81
N VAL A 146 7.04 -3.58 9.79
CA VAL A 146 6.69 -2.81 8.59
C VAL A 146 7.58 -1.57 8.54
N ASP A 147 8.66 -1.65 7.78
CA ASP A 147 9.68 -0.61 7.63
C ASP A 147 9.61 -0.04 6.22
N LEU A 148 8.68 0.91 6.02
CA LEU A 148 8.35 1.51 4.73
C LEU A 148 8.61 3.03 4.75
N ASP A 149 9.77 3.42 5.27
CA ASP A 149 10.17 4.82 5.45
C ASP A 149 11.03 5.37 4.29
N GLY A 150 11.29 4.55 3.26
CA GLY A 150 12.07 4.90 2.09
C GLY A 150 11.26 5.58 0.97
N PRO A 151 11.95 6.16 -0.02
CA PRO A 151 11.31 6.77 -1.18
C PRO A 151 10.56 5.74 -2.03
N ARG A 152 9.39 6.11 -2.53
CA ARG A 152 8.50 5.25 -3.32
C ARG A 152 9.11 4.77 -4.66
N CYS A 153 8.64 3.62 -5.15
CA CYS A 153 9.00 3.01 -6.43
C CYS A 153 8.69 3.91 -7.62
N THR A 154 7.45 4.43 -7.64
CA THR A 154 7.08 5.49 -8.57
C THR A 154 7.60 6.77 -7.95
N GLY A 155 8.37 7.56 -8.69
CA GLY A 155 8.96 8.80 -8.22
C GLY A 155 7.94 9.91 -7.94
N VAL A 156 6.77 9.59 -7.38
CA VAL A 156 5.90 10.51 -6.66
C VAL A 156 6.68 10.95 -5.43
N PRO A 157 7.26 12.16 -5.44
CA PRO A 157 7.96 12.67 -4.28
C PRO A 157 6.96 12.76 -3.13
N ASP A 158 7.46 12.62 -1.90
CA ASP A 158 6.69 13.03 -0.72
C ASP A 158 6.11 14.43 -0.97
N PRO A 159 4.89 14.70 -0.49
CA PRO A 159 4.30 15.98 -0.74
C PRO A 159 5.24 17.10 -0.24
N PRO A 160 5.60 18.06 -1.10
CA PRO A 160 6.61 19.07 -0.77
C PRO A 160 6.23 19.97 0.41
N CYS A 161 4.97 19.92 0.84
CA CYS A 161 4.39 20.83 1.82
C CYS A 161 3.38 20.14 2.74
N ALA A 162 3.10 20.76 3.89
CA ALA A 162 2.04 20.33 4.80
C ALA A 162 0.66 20.42 4.15
N ALA A 163 -0.29 19.63 4.66
CA ALA A 163 -1.65 19.61 4.13
C ALA A 163 -2.37 20.95 4.30
N VAL A 164 -3.12 21.34 3.27
CA VAL A 164 -3.88 22.60 3.21
C VAL A 164 -5.39 22.34 3.30
N PRO A 165 -6.20 23.29 3.81
CA PRO A 165 -7.65 23.14 3.88
C PRO A 165 -8.35 23.08 2.52
N SER A 166 -7.76 23.63 1.46
CA SER A 166 -8.33 23.61 0.11
C SER A 166 -7.26 24.01 -0.90
N VAL A 167 -7.38 23.53 -2.13
CA VAL A 167 -6.57 23.97 -3.27
C VAL A 167 -7.50 24.69 -4.25
N ASN A 168 -7.08 25.86 -4.70
CA ASN A 168 -7.72 26.62 -5.77
C ASN A 168 -6.63 27.13 -6.70
N GLU A 169 -6.44 26.44 -7.82
CA GLU A 169 -5.41 26.72 -8.81
C GLU A 169 -6.09 27.06 -10.14
N ASP A 170 -5.82 28.25 -10.66
CA ASP A 170 -6.35 28.74 -11.93
C ASP A 170 -5.32 28.72 -13.07
N PHE A 171 -4.09 28.28 -12.77
CA PHE A 171 -2.93 28.20 -13.66
C PHE A 171 -2.55 29.55 -14.28
N SER A 172 -2.99 30.69 -13.78
CA SER A 172 -2.72 31.99 -14.41
C SER A 172 -1.23 32.37 -14.43
N THR A 173 -0.39 31.63 -13.68
CA THR A 173 1.04 31.86 -13.53
C THR A 173 1.91 30.92 -14.37
N VAL A 174 1.34 29.88 -14.98
CA VAL A 174 2.11 28.97 -15.84
C VAL A 174 2.48 29.67 -17.14
N LEU A 175 3.58 29.24 -17.75
CA LEU A 175 4.12 29.85 -18.97
C LEU A 175 3.84 28.98 -20.20
N ASP A 176 3.66 29.63 -21.35
CA ASP A 176 3.38 28.97 -22.61
C ASP A 176 4.50 28.00 -23.02
N ASN A 177 4.14 26.74 -23.28
CA ASN A 177 5.05 25.67 -23.67
C ASN A 177 6.19 25.40 -22.65
N VAL A 178 5.97 25.67 -21.36
CA VAL A 178 6.94 25.40 -20.29
C VAL A 178 6.36 24.39 -19.31
N ASP A 179 7.19 23.42 -18.89
CA ASP A 179 6.81 22.44 -17.87
C ASP A 179 6.35 23.14 -16.58
N ILE A 180 5.27 22.66 -15.99
CA ILE A 180 4.67 23.28 -14.81
C ILE A 180 5.59 23.05 -13.60
N ASP A 181 5.95 24.15 -12.94
CA ASP A 181 6.70 24.20 -11.69
C ASP A 181 5.96 25.14 -10.73
N LEU A 182 4.90 24.62 -10.10
CA LEU A 182 4.08 25.36 -9.14
C LEU A 182 4.51 25.01 -7.73
N ASP A 183 4.48 26.02 -6.85
CA ASP A 183 4.85 25.82 -5.44
C ASP A 183 3.94 24.77 -4.80
N CYS A 184 4.57 23.83 -4.10
CA CYS A 184 3.92 22.69 -3.45
C CYS A 184 3.22 21.67 -4.39
N TRP A 185 3.38 21.74 -5.71
CA TRP A 185 2.88 20.71 -6.65
C TRP A 185 4.00 19.76 -7.09
N ASN A 186 3.62 18.52 -7.42
CA ASN A 186 4.53 17.56 -8.07
C ASN A 186 4.11 17.37 -9.53
N ASN A 187 5.06 17.50 -10.45
CA ASN A 187 4.84 17.31 -11.89
C ASN A 187 5.79 16.26 -12.45
N LEU A 188 5.25 15.10 -12.86
CA LEU A 188 6.02 13.87 -12.97
C LEU A 188 5.69 13.09 -14.25
N ALA A 189 6.71 12.46 -14.82
CA ALA A 189 6.58 11.45 -15.86
C ALA A 189 6.71 10.07 -15.20
N GLN A 190 5.61 9.32 -15.12
CA GLN A 190 5.63 7.92 -14.65
C GLN A 190 6.16 6.98 -15.74
N THR A 191 5.70 7.20 -16.99
CA THR A 191 6.13 6.43 -18.16
C THR A 191 6.45 7.42 -19.27
N GLY A 192 7.54 7.18 -20.00
CA GLY A 192 8.02 8.10 -21.02
C GLY A 192 8.73 9.31 -20.40
N THR A 193 8.69 10.45 -21.09
CA THR A 193 9.43 11.66 -20.72
C THR A 193 8.55 12.90 -20.61
N ARG A 194 7.25 12.77 -20.85
CA ARG A 194 6.31 13.91 -20.83
C ARG A 194 5.83 14.18 -19.41
N VAL A 195 5.85 15.46 -19.03
CA VAL A 195 5.23 16.01 -17.83
C VAL A 195 4.13 17.01 -18.25
N TRP A 196 3.35 17.53 -17.30
CA TRP A 196 2.38 18.58 -17.59
C TRP A 196 3.08 19.91 -17.88
N ARG A 197 2.55 20.68 -18.81
CA ARG A 197 3.10 21.97 -19.21
C ARG A 197 2.02 23.05 -19.23
N GLY A 198 2.40 24.30 -19.04
CA GLY A 198 1.56 25.43 -19.34
C GLY A 198 1.38 25.60 -20.84
N ASP A 199 0.21 26.07 -21.25
CA ASP A 199 -0.09 26.43 -22.63
C ASP A 199 -1.00 27.66 -22.64
N VAL A 200 -0.82 28.51 -23.63
CA VAL A 200 -1.57 29.76 -23.76
C VAL A 200 -2.22 29.83 -25.13
N PHE A 201 -3.55 29.82 -25.16
CA PHE A 201 -4.31 30.01 -26.39
C PHE A 201 -5.20 31.25 -26.29
N GLN A 202 -4.84 32.28 -27.06
CA GLN A 202 -5.47 33.60 -26.99
C GLN A 202 -5.35 34.20 -25.59
N SER A 203 -6.44 34.26 -24.82
CA SER A 203 -6.48 34.74 -23.44
C SER A 203 -6.60 33.62 -22.41
N GLU A 204 -6.73 32.36 -22.86
CA GLU A 204 -6.88 31.21 -21.97
C GLU A 204 -5.49 30.66 -21.63
N ILE A 205 -5.23 30.52 -20.33
CA ILE A 205 -4.00 29.93 -19.78
C ILE A 205 -4.44 28.67 -19.04
N TYR A 206 -3.80 27.54 -19.32
CA TYR A 206 -4.19 26.26 -18.75
C TYR A 206 -3.02 25.28 -18.63
N ALA A 207 -3.19 24.29 -17.74
CA ALA A 207 -2.33 23.12 -17.70
C ALA A 207 -2.70 22.14 -18.82
N GLN A 208 -1.69 21.60 -19.49
CA GLN A 208 -1.84 20.69 -20.61
C GLN A 208 -0.97 19.44 -20.43
N ALA A 209 -1.60 18.27 -20.57
CA ALA A 209 -0.91 17.02 -20.87
C ALA A 209 -0.92 16.80 -22.39
N THR A 210 0.24 16.54 -22.99
CA THR A 210 0.35 16.29 -24.44
C THR A 210 1.41 15.26 -24.79
N ALA A 211 1.08 14.38 -25.74
CA ALA A 211 2.03 13.45 -26.35
C ALA A 211 2.50 13.95 -27.74
N PHE A 212 2.15 15.17 -28.13
CA PHE A 212 2.54 15.72 -29.43
C PHE A 212 4.06 15.70 -29.60
N GLN A 213 4.54 15.10 -30.71
CA GLN A 213 5.96 14.86 -30.98
C GLN A 213 6.68 13.96 -29.96
N SER A 214 5.97 13.26 -29.07
CA SER A 214 6.57 12.18 -28.29
C SER A 214 6.97 11.03 -29.21
N THR A 215 8.15 10.46 -28.97
CA THR A 215 8.60 9.23 -29.61
C THR A 215 8.35 8.00 -28.74
N ASN A 216 7.79 8.18 -27.54
CA ASN A 216 7.54 7.09 -26.61
C ASN A 216 6.32 6.27 -27.06
N ALA A 217 6.36 4.96 -26.83
CA ALA A 217 5.21 4.10 -27.10
C ALA A 217 4.02 4.41 -26.18
N THR A 218 4.29 4.95 -24.99
CA THR A 218 3.30 5.35 -24.00
C THR A 218 3.89 6.49 -23.18
N ASP A 219 3.08 7.50 -22.90
CA ASP A 219 3.38 8.54 -21.91
C ASP A 219 2.32 8.47 -20.80
N VAL A 220 2.77 8.38 -19.55
CA VAL A 220 1.92 8.47 -18.36
C VAL A 220 2.51 9.57 -17.48
N SER A 221 1.73 10.60 -17.19
CA SER A 221 2.18 11.77 -16.44
C SER A 221 1.19 12.18 -15.37
N TRP A 222 1.71 12.76 -14.29
CA TRP A 222 0.94 13.21 -13.13
C TRP A 222 1.22 14.67 -12.84
N LEU A 223 0.16 15.42 -12.54
CA LEU A 223 0.24 16.72 -11.91
C LEU A 223 -0.53 16.63 -10.60
N ILE A 224 0.19 16.62 -9.49
CA ILE A 224 -0.32 16.28 -8.17
C ILE A 224 -0.31 17.56 -7.34
N SER A 225 -1.48 17.91 -6.80
CA SER A 225 -1.64 19.08 -5.94
C SER A 225 -0.92 18.91 -4.61
N PRO A 226 -0.76 20.00 -3.82
CA PRO A 226 -0.43 19.88 -2.41
C PRO A 226 -1.43 18.95 -1.69
N PRO A 227 -1.05 18.31 -0.57
CA PRO A 227 -1.99 17.49 0.20
C PRO A 227 -3.15 18.35 0.67
N VAL A 228 -4.36 17.79 0.59
CA VAL A 228 -5.56 18.47 1.06
C VAL A 228 -6.11 17.72 2.25
N GLU A 229 -6.31 18.42 3.36
CA GLU A 229 -6.96 17.85 4.55
C GLU A 229 -8.32 17.26 4.15
N PHE A 230 -8.59 15.99 4.42
CA PHE A 230 -9.88 15.41 4.04
C PHE A 230 -10.94 15.71 5.11
N THR A 231 -12.06 16.29 4.69
CA THR A 231 -13.28 16.35 5.49
C THR A 231 -14.46 15.88 4.63
N ALA A 232 -15.36 15.10 5.22
CA ALA A 232 -16.56 14.64 4.51
C ALA A 232 -17.31 15.82 3.87
N GLY A 233 -17.69 15.68 2.60
CA GLY A 233 -18.39 16.72 1.83
C GLY A 233 -17.51 17.63 0.99
N LYS A 234 -16.17 17.46 0.98
CA LYS A 234 -15.31 18.17 0.01
C LYS A 234 -15.59 17.70 -1.42
N THR A 235 -15.50 18.63 -2.36
CA THR A 235 -15.70 18.41 -3.79
C THR A 235 -14.46 18.80 -4.58
N LEU A 236 -14.08 17.97 -5.55
CA LEU A 236 -13.10 18.32 -6.57
C LEU A 236 -13.86 18.74 -7.84
N SER A 237 -13.52 19.90 -8.40
CA SER A 237 -14.06 20.39 -9.67
C SER A 237 -12.95 21.00 -10.50
N PHE A 238 -12.93 20.68 -11.79
CA PHE A 238 -11.99 21.25 -12.76
C PHE A 238 -12.67 21.28 -14.13
N GLN A 239 -12.20 22.19 -14.99
CA GLN A 239 -12.61 22.26 -16.39
C GLN A 239 -11.60 21.49 -17.24
N THR A 240 -12.07 20.77 -18.25
CA THR A 240 -11.20 20.07 -19.21
C THR A 240 -11.62 20.34 -20.63
N GLN A 241 -10.63 20.30 -21.52
CA GLN A 241 -10.84 20.31 -22.96
C GLN A 241 -9.83 19.36 -23.60
N LYS A 242 -10.24 18.71 -24.70
CA LYS A 242 -9.36 17.87 -25.53
C LYS A 242 -9.16 18.53 -26.89
N ALA A 243 -7.91 18.74 -27.27
CA ALA A 243 -7.52 19.12 -28.63
C ALA A 243 -6.88 17.93 -29.34
N PHE A 244 -7.20 17.72 -30.63
CA PHE A 244 -6.71 16.66 -31.52
C PHE A 244 -6.74 15.22 -30.94
N GLY A 245 -7.66 14.39 -31.42
CA GLY A 245 -7.74 12.99 -30.99
C GLY A 245 -6.60 12.14 -31.54
N ALA A 246 -5.77 11.57 -30.65
CA ALA A 246 -5.17 10.27 -30.94
C ALA A 246 -6.27 9.21 -30.79
N SER A 247 -6.40 8.31 -31.78
CA SER A 247 -7.18 7.08 -31.62
C SER A 247 -6.50 6.26 -30.52
N GLY A 248 -7.21 6.13 -29.39
CA GLY A 248 -6.82 5.21 -28.31
C GLY A 248 -7.03 3.76 -28.71
#